data_AF-A0A093XDZ6-F1
#
_entry.id   AF-A0A093XDZ6-F1
#
_cell.length_a   1.000
_cell.length_b   1.000
_cell.length_c   1.000
_cell.angle_alpha   90.00
_cell.angle_beta   90.00
_cell.angle_gamma   90.00
#
_symmetry.space_group_name_H-M   'P 1'
#
loop_
_entity.id
_entity.type
_entity.pdbx_description
1 polymer ?
#
loop_
_entity_poly.entity_id
_entity_poly.type
_entity_poly.pdbx_seq_one_letter_code
_entity_poly.pdbx_strand_id
1 'polypeptide(L)'
;MRPNIPTLTALLLFSLTTPTLARTTRQFREFFPAWNGYLLDIIDTSCAAERDAYHDPSNNKNMLPYKLANCLLDGMEEFRKTEMGITAVILGLLPTILQQIGPTVAEVTVLASRRPLLAVMLGVAMPSVATGGVLANPAEALRRRVDIPISGVLARTRWLWVLISAVEYLIASAAIANLFHLLYQLAYLSVSVSAIAINSGALSQTYTLFLWVLLLVPAYLLGFWALKMRYKPSEQVGNPTRSLQSGSRGYTP
;
A
#
# COMPACT_ATOMS: atom_id res chain seq x y z
N MET A 1 9.32 -23.91 12.69
CA MET A 1 9.35 -23.13 13.94
C MET A 1 8.03 -22.39 14.06
N ARG A 2 7.23 -22.69 15.09
CA ARG A 2 5.93 -22.03 15.33
C ARG A 2 6.19 -20.54 15.62
N PRO A 3 5.45 -19.60 15.02
CA PRO A 3 5.57 -18.20 15.39
C PRO A 3 5.17 -18.08 16.86
N ASN A 4 6.06 -17.52 17.67
CA ASN A 4 5.84 -17.36 19.10
C ASN A 4 4.71 -16.32 19.29
N ILE A 5 3.65 -16.74 19.97
CA ILE A 5 2.51 -15.92 20.45
C ILE A 5 2.90 -14.49 20.89
N PRO A 6 4.03 -14.23 21.58
CA PRO A 6 4.46 -12.87 21.95
C PRO A 6 4.72 -11.91 20.77
N THR A 7 5.09 -12.40 19.59
CA THR A 7 5.35 -11.54 18.41
C THR A 7 4.05 -11.06 17.76
N LEU A 8 3.01 -11.89 17.82
CA LEU A 8 1.68 -11.58 17.29
C LEU A 8 0.95 -10.61 18.24
N THR A 9 1.13 -10.77 19.55
CA THR A 9 0.64 -9.80 20.54
C THR A 9 1.41 -8.50 20.50
N ALA A 10 2.73 -8.48 20.24
CA ALA A 10 3.49 -7.25 20.08
C ALA A 10 3.06 -6.43 18.83
N LEU A 11 2.77 -7.11 17.71
CA LEU A 11 2.22 -6.47 16.50
C LEU A 11 0.80 -5.94 16.71
N LEU A 12 -0.03 -6.67 17.46
CA LEU A 12 -1.34 -6.18 17.90
C LEU A 12 -1.20 -4.98 18.85
N LEU A 13 -0.27 -5.02 19.80
CA LEU A 13 -0.02 -3.93 20.75
C LEU A 13 0.52 -2.67 20.07
N PHE A 14 1.37 -2.79 19.03
CA PHE A 14 1.82 -1.66 18.22
C PHE A 14 0.69 -1.05 17.37
N SER A 15 -0.32 -1.85 16.99
CA SER A 15 -1.54 -1.34 16.35
C SER A 15 -2.50 -0.63 17.31
N LEU A 16 -2.33 -0.85 18.63
CA LEU A 16 -3.20 -0.34 19.70
C LEU A 16 -2.66 0.94 20.37
N THR A 17 -1.41 1.35 20.11
CA THR A 17 -0.90 2.65 20.58
C THR A 17 -1.55 3.77 19.79
N THR A 18 -2.71 4.19 20.25
CA THR A 18 -3.56 5.20 19.63
C THR A 18 -3.24 6.56 20.24
N PRO A 19 -3.13 7.63 19.43
CA PRO A 19 -3.07 8.98 19.96
C PRO A 19 -4.41 9.33 20.62
N THR A 20 -4.28 10.01 21.74
CA THR A 20 -5.33 10.47 22.64
C THR A 20 -6.33 11.42 21.98
N LEU A 21 -7.62 11.16 22.22
CA LEU A 21 -8.73 12.09 22.52
C LEU A 21 -8.91 13.43 21.76
N ALA A 22 -8.26 13.68 20.63
CA ALA A 22 -8.46 14.91 19.87
C ALA A 22 -9.41 14.68 18.68
N ARG A 23 -10.65 15.17 18.79
CA ARG A 23 -11.54 15.33 17.63
C ARG A 23 -10.89 16.36 16.69
N THR A 24 -10.37 15.88 15.57
CA THR A 24 -9.80 16.76 14.54
C THR A 24 -10.94 17.40 13.76
N THR A 25 -11.02 18.73 13.78
CA THR A 25 -12.00 19.51 12.99
C THR A 25 -11.36 20.17 11.77
N ARG A 26 -10.14 19.76 11.40
CA ARG A 26 -9.38 20.37 10.30
C ARG A 26 -9.97 20.09 8.91
N GLN A 27 -10.78 19.05 8.77
CA GLN A 27 -11.35 18.59 7.49
C GLN A 27 -12.19 19.65 6.75
N PHE A 28 -12.80 20.60 7.47
CA PHE A 28 -13.60 21.69 6.91
C PHE A 28 -12.91 23.06 6.99
N ARG A 29 -11.63 23.10 7.37
CA ARG A 29 -10.84 24.34 7.44
C ARG A 29 -9.83 24.45 6.30
N GLU A 30 -9.37 23.31 5.80
CA GLU A 30 -8.36 23.26 4.77
C GLU A 30 -8.73 22.14 3.80
N PHE A 31 -8.97 22.53 2.55
CA PHE A 31 -9.22 21.61 1.46
C PHE A 31 -8.03 21.60 0.50
N PHE A 32 -8.10 20.76 -0.53
CA PHE A 32 -7.14 20.78 -1.62
C PHE A 32 -7.01 22.20 -2.21
N PRO A 33 -5.79 22.67 -2.56
CA PRO A 33 -5.56 24.05 -2.99
C PRO A 33 -6.47 24.53 -4.13
N ALA A 34 -6.83 23.64 -5.05
CA ALA A 34 -7.73 23.95 -6.17
C ALA A 34 -9.16 24.28 -5.75
N TRP A 35 -9.62 23.75 -4.62
CA TRP A 35 -11.01 23.86 -4.12
C TRP A 35 -11.13 24.73 -2.88
N ASN A 36 -10.01 25.01 -2.20
CA ASN A 36 -10.00 25.63 -0.87
C ASN A 36 -10.73 26.97 -0.82
N GLY A 37 -10.43 27.90 -1.73
CA GLY A 37 -11.08 29.21 -1.74
C GLY A 37 -12.59 29.11 -1.98
N TYR A 38 -13.00 28.29 -2.95
CA TYR A 38 -14.40 28.13 -3.33
C TYR A 38 -15.25 27.46 -2.23
N LEU A 39 -14.73 26.39 -1.62
CA LEU A 39 -15.45 25.68 -0.56
C LEU A 39 -15.50 26.49 0.74
N LEU A 40 -14.42 27.19 1.09
CA LEU A 40 -14.41 28.06 2.27
C LEU A 40 -15.35 29.26 2.11
N ASP A 41 -15.45 29.84 0.92
CA ASP A 41 -16.41 30.91 0.63
C ASP A 41 -17.84 30.46 0.94
N ILE A 42 -18.27 29.30 0.41
CA ILE A 42 -19.60 28.73 0.70
C ILE A 42 -19.79 28.46 2.20
N ILE A 43 -18.77 27.89 2.85
CA ILE A 43 -18.83 27.57 4.29
C ILE A 43 -19.01 28.85 5.11
N ASP A 44 -18.31 29.92 4.76
CA ASP A 44 -18.30 31.17 5.51
C ASP A 44 -19.52 32.05 5.23
N THR A 45 -20.09 31.99 4.02
CA THR A 45 -21.28 32.79 3.65
C THR A 45 -22.59 32.09 3.96
N SER A 46 -22.71 30.81 3.59
CA SER A 46 -23.99 30.10 3.52
C SER A 46 -24.17 29.08 4.65
N CYS A 47 -23.07 28.56 5.21
CA CYS A 47 -23.08 27.48 6.20
C CYS A 47 -22.43 27.88 7.54
N ALA A 48 -22.41 29.18 7.86
CA ALA A 48 -21.76 29.69 9.05
C ALA A 48 -22.30 29.05 10.35
N ALA A 49 -23.61 28.82 10.44
CA ALA A 49 -24.24 28.22 11.61
C ALA A 49 -23.80 26.75 11.82
N GLU A 50 -23.77 25.95 10.75
CA GLU A 50 -23.33 24.57 10.76
C GLU A 50 -21.83 24.46 11.04
N ARG A 51 -21.03 25.37 10.48
CA ARG A 51 -19.58 25.48 10.72
C ARG A 51 -19.29 25.74 12.19
N ASP A 52 -19.95 26.73 12.77
CA ASP A 52 -19.75 27.12 14.17
C ASP A 52 -20.21 25.99 15.11
N ALA A 53 -21.34 25.36 14.79
CA ALA A 53 -21.82 24.19 15.54
C ALA A 53 -20.90 22.96 15.42
N TYR A 54 -20.22 22.77 14.29
CA TYR A 54 -19.23 21.69 14.10
C TYR A 54 -17.93 21.95 14.86
N HIS A 55 -17.51 23.22 14.98
CA HIS A 55 -16.30 23.62 15.69
C HIS A 55 -16.50 23.80 17.20
N ASP A 56 -17.73 23.90 17.68
CA ASP A 56 -18.05 23.97 19.09
C ASP A 56 -17.68 22.65 19.82
N PRO A 57 -16.71 22.68 20.76
CA PRO A 57 -16.30 21.48 21.50
C PRO A 57 -17.40 20.95 22.43
N SER A 58 -18.40 21.76 22.78
CA SER A 58 -19.54 21.32 23.59
C SER A 58 -20.51 20.43 22.82
N ASN A 59 -20.49 20.49 21.49
CA ASN A 59 -21.44 19.82 20.63
C ASN A 59 -20.86 18.51 20.06
N ASN A 60 -21.09 17.40 20.77
CA ASN A 60 -20.59 16.08 20.37
C ASN A 60 -21.56 15.27 19.50
N LYS A 61 -22.39 15.94 18.69
CA LYS A 61 -23.34 15.25 17.81
C LYS A 61 -22.63 14.74 16.56
N ASN A 62 -22.63 13.42 16.38
CA ASN A 62 -22.07 12.76 15.19
C ASN A 62 -22.71 13.19 13.86
N MET A 63 -23.88 13.84 13.91
CA MET A 63 -24.59 14.34 12.73
C MET A 63 -24.05 15.69 12.22
N LEU A 64 -23.25 16.42 13.00
CA LEU A 64 -22.73 17.75 12.62
C LEU A 64 -21.91 17.76 11.32
N PRO A 65 -20.98 16.81 11.10
CA PRO A 65 -20.22 16.80 9.85
C PRO A 65 -21.12 16.51 8.64
N TYR A 66 -22.17 15.69 8.80
CA TYR A 66 -23.17 15.46 7.75
C TYR A 66 -24.00 16.70 7.45
N LYS A 67 -24.41 17.45 8.48
CA LYS A 67 -25.15 18.71 8.30
C LYS A 67 -24.32 19.76 7.56
N LEU A 68 -23.06 19.93 7.98
CA LEU A 68 -22.14 20.86 7.32
C LEU A 68 -21.83 20.43 5.88
N ALA A 69 -21.59 19.13 5.65
CA ALA A 69 -21.39 18.60 4.30
C ALA A 69 -22.62 18.79 3.40
N ASN A 70 -23.84 18.57 3.91
CA ASN A 70 -25.07 18.81 3.16
C ASN A 70 -25.25 20.29 2.81
N CYS A 71 -25.05 21.21 3.78
CA CYS A 71 -25.11 22.64 3.50
C CYS A 71 -24.07 23.07 2.45
N LEU A 72 -22.84 22.56 2.58
CA LEU A 72 -21.78 22.81 1.60
C LEU A 72 -22.16 22.30 0.21
N LEU A 73 -22.69 21.07 0.12
CA LEU A 73 -23.17 20.49 -1.13
C LEU A 73 -24.29 21.35 -1.72
N ASP A 74 -25.29 21.74 -0.93
CA ASP A 74 -26.40 22.57 -1.42
C ASP A 74 -25.93 23.93 -1.97
N GLY A 75 -24.89 24.51 -1.37
CA GLY A 75 -24.27 25.75 -1.86
C GLY A 75 -23.42 25.62 -3.13
N MET A 76 -23.10 24.40 -3.58
CA MET A 76 -22.32 24.19 -4.80
C MET A 76 -23.18 24.17 -6.06
N GLU A 77 -22.62 24.69 -7.16
CA GLU A 77 -23.18 24.55 -8.50
C GLU A 77 -23.37 23.08 -8.89
N GLU A 78 -24.48 22.74 -9.57
CA GLU A 78 -24.80 21.37 -10.00
C GLU A 78 -23.74 20.76 -10.92
N PHE A 79 -23.12 21.57 -11.77
CA PHE A 79 -22.00 21.12 -12.62
C PHE A 79 -20.82 20.61 -11.77
N ARG A 80 -20.53 21.30 -10.67
CA ARG A 80 -19.42 21.00 -9.77
C ARG A 80 -19.67 19.72 -8.97
N LYS A 81 -20.92 19.49 -8.54
CA LYS A 81 -21.36 18.23 -7.93
C LYS A 81 -21.17 17.06 -8.90
N THR A 82 -21.51 17.27 -10.16
CA THR A 82 -21.36 16.27 -11.22
C THR A 82 -19.89 15.92 -11.44
N GLU A 83 -19.00 16.92 -11.49
CA GLU A 83 -17.56 16.72 -11.60
C GLU A 83 -17.01 15.86 -10.45
N MET A 84 -17.38 16.18 -9.20
CA MET A 84 -17.02 15.37 -8.03
C MET A 84 -17.55 13.93 -8.15
N GLY A 85 -18.78 13.75 -8.61
CA GLY A 85 -19.37 12.42 -8.86
C GLY A 85 -18.56 11.60 -9.87
N ILE A 86 -18.13 12.21 -10.98
CA ILE A 86 -17.29 11.54 -11.98
C ILE A 86 -15.92 11.17 -11.39
N THR A 87 -15.29 12.07 -10.63
CA THR A 87 -14.01 11.76 -9.97
C THR A 87 -14.14 10.61 -8.97
N ALA A 88 -15.26 10.49 -8.25
CA ALA A 88 -15.51 9.39 -7.33
C ALA A 88 -15.59 8.04 -8.07
N VAL A 89 -16.19 8.00 -9.27
CA VAL A 89 -16.21 6.81 -10.12
C VAL A 89 -14.81 6.42 -10.57
N ILE A 90 -14.00 7.39 -11.04
CA ILE A 90 -12.62 7.15 -11.46
C ILE A 90 -11.77 6.62 -10.30
N LEU A 91 -11.89 7.22 -9.11
CA LEU A 91 -11.21 6.77 -7.90
C LEU A 91 -11.69 5.37 -7.46
N GLY A 92 -12.97 5.04 -7.68
CA GLY A 92 -13.52 3.71 -7.43
C GLY A 92 -12.98 2.63 -8.39
N LEU A 93 -12.62 3.00 -9.61
CA LEU A 93 -12.00 2.12 -10.61
C LEU A 93 -10.48 2.02 -10.47
N LEU A 94 -9.85 2.96 -9.76
CA LEU A 94 -8.39 3.01 -9.57
C LEU A 94 -7.81 1.70 -9.02
N PRO A 95 -8.42 0.99 -8.03
CA PRO A 95 -7.91 -0.30 -7.57
C PRO A 95 -7.81 -1.33 -8.70
N THR A 96 -8.78 -1.37 -9.61
CA THR A 96 -8.78 -2.29 -10.77
C THR A 96 -7.66 -1.95 -11.75
N ILE A 97 -7.47 -0.66 -12.04
CA ILE A 97 -6.38 -0.20 -12.92
C ILE A 97 -5.02 -0.55 -12.30
N LEU A 98 -4.84 -0.30 -11.00
CA LEU A 98 -3.61 -0.63 -10.29
C LEU A 98 -3.37 -2.15 -10.20
N GLN A 99 -4.43 -2.97 -10.10
CA GLN A 99 -4.31 -4.43 -10.16
C GLN A 99 -3.84 -4.93 -11.54
N GLN A 100 -4.11 -4.20 -12.62
CA GLN A 100 -3.67 -4.59 -13.96
C GLN A 100 -2.20 -4.22 -14.24
N ILE A 101 -1.72 -3.13 -13.67
CA ILE A 101 -0.36 -2.59 -13.91
C ILE A 101 0.62 -3.00 -12.81
N GLY A 102 0.12 -3.40 -11.64
CA GLY A 102 0.92 -3.72 -10.47
C GLY A 102 1.82 -4.95 -10.65
N PRO A 103 2.88 -5.09 -9.84
CA PRO A 103 3.67 -6.30 -9.81
C PRO A 103 2.86 -7.46 -9.24
N THR A 104 3.18 -8.66 -9.71
CA THR A 104 2.56 -9.89 -9.22
C THR A 104 3.13 -10.29 -7.86
N VAL A 105 2.32 -11.03 -7.08
CA VAL A 105 2.78 -11.65 -5.82
C VAL A 105 4.05 -12.50 -6.06
N ALA A 106 4.12 -13.21 -7.20
CA ALA A 106 5.28 -14.02 -7.56
C ALA A 106 6.57 -13.19 -7.70
N GLU A 107 6.52 -12.01 -8.32
CA GLU A 107 7.69 -11.14 -8.49
C GLU A 107 8.21 -10.60 -7.17
N VAL A 108 7.30 -10.08 -6.33
CA VAL A 108 7.66 -9.53 -5.01
C VAL A 108 8.23 -10.62 -4.12
N THR A 109 7.78 -11.86 -4.26
CA THR A 109 8.23 -12.99 -3.42
C THR A 109 9.57 -13.54 -3.87
N VAL A 110 9.84 -13.59 -5.18
CA VAL A 110 11.20 -13.83 -5.70
C VAL A 110 12.17 -12.77 -5.19
N LEU A 111 11.77 -11.50 -5.21
CA LEU A 111 12.58 -10.41 -4.65
C LEU A 111 12.80 -10.59 -3.14
N ALA A 112 11.77 -10.96 -2.39
CA ALA A 112 11.86 -11.20 -0.95
C ALA A 112 12.82 -12.35 -0.59
N SER A 113 13.00 -13.33 -1.48
CA SER A 113 13.96 -14.42 -1.28
C SER A 113 15.43 -13.97 -1.31
N ARG A 114 15.74 -12.87 -2.03
CA ARG A 114 17.10 -12.34 -2.20
C ARG A 114 17.37 -11.10 -1.36
N ARG A 115 16.42 -10.16 -1.31
CA ARG A 115 16.52 -8.85 -0.63
C ARG A 115 15.24 -8.61 0.19
N PRO A 116 15.08 -9.27 1.36
CA PRO A 116 13.82 -9.27 2.11
C PRO A 116 13.42 -7.89 2.62
N LEU A 117 14.38 -7.07 3.09
CA LEU A 117 14.07 -5.73 3.63
C LEU A 117 13.52 -4.79 2.55
N LEU A 118 14.08 -4.88 1.34
CA LEU A 118 13.63 -4.09 0.20
C LEU A 118 12.24 -4.53 -0.27
N ALA A 119 11.97 -5.85 -0.29
CA ALA A 119 10.65 -6.37 -0.61
C ALA A 119 9.57 -5.91 0.39
N VAL A 120 9.91 -5.81 1.68
CA VAL A 120 8.99 -5.25 2.69
C VAL A 120 8.72 -3.77 2.42
N MET A 121 9.76 -2.96 2.15
CA MET A 121 9.59 -1.54 1.84
C MET A 121 8.70 -1.33 0.62
N LEU A 122 8.92 -2.08 -0.46
CA LEU A 122 8.09 -2.02 -1.66
C LEU A 122 6.67 -2.52 -1.41
N GLY A 123 6.50 -3.60 -0.64
CA GLY A 123 5.18 -4.12 -0.28
C GLY A 123 4.35 -3.10 0.51
N VAL A 124 4.97 -2.38 1.44
CA VAL A 124 4.30 -1.29 2.18
C VAL A 124 3.94 -0.14 1.26
N ALA A 125 4.82 0.24 0.32
CA ALA A 125 4.55 1.31 -0.64
C ALA A 125 3.46 0.95 -1.68
N MET A 126 3.15 -0.34 -1.85
CA MET A 126 2.21 -0.85 -2.85
C MET A 126 0.95 -1.41 -2.19
N PRO A 127 -0.15 -0.63 -2.11
CA PRO A 127 -1.41 -1.13 -1.54
C PRO A 127 -2.21 -2.02 -2.50
N SER A 128 -1.76 -2.18 -3.75
CA SER A 128 -2.40 -3.03 -4.77
C SER A 128 -1.39 -4.04 -5.33
N VAL A 129 -1.84 -5.27 -5.53
CA VAL A 129 -1.05 -6.36 -6.09
C VAL A 129 -1.80 -6.97 -7.27
N ALA A 130 -1.09 -7.22 -8.37
CA ALA A 130 -1.71 -7.82 -9.54
C ALA A 130 -2.07 -9.28 -9.30
N THR A 131 -3.30 -9.64 -9.63
CA THR A 131 -3.82 -11.01 -9.60
C THR A 131 -3.63 -11.67 -10.97
N GLY A 132 -2.39 -11.76 -11.45
CA GLY A 132 -2.06 -12.42 -12.72
C GLY A 132 -0.81 -11.86 -13.38
N GLY A 133 0.00 -12.74 -14.00
CA GLY A 133 1.18 -12.34 -14.78
C GLY A 133 2.05 -13.52 -15.21
N VAL A 134 3.12 -13.21 -15.93
CA VAL A 134 4.02 -14.17 -16.64
C VAL A 134 4.70 -15.18 -15.70
N LEU A 135 4.72 -14.92 -14.40
CA LEU A 135 5.33 -15.77 -13.36
C LEU A 135 4.28 -16.58 -12.58
N ALA A 136 3.22 -17.04 -13.25
CA ALA A 136 2.13 -17.84 -12.67
C ALA A 136 2.61 -19.09 -11.90
N ASN A 137 3.82 -19.60 -12.20
CA ASN A 137 4.53 -20.59 -11.40
C ASN A 137 5.73 -19.97 -10.63
N PRO A 138 5.53 -19.50 -9.38
CA PRO A 138 6.63 -18.92 -8.59
C PRO A 138 7.76 -19.91 -8.31
N ALA A 139 7.47 -21.22 -8.32
CA ALA A 139 8.46 -22.27 -8.13
C ALA A 139 9.48 -22.38 -9.29
N GLU A 140 9.07 -22.13 -10.52
CA GLU A 140 9.95 -22.14 -11.69
C GLU A 140 10.81 -20.87 -11.75
N ALA A 141 10.22 -19.73 -11.38
CA ALA A 141 10.93 -18.45 -11.25
C ALA A 141 12.04 -18.47 -10.19
N LEU A 142 11.81 -19.17 -9.07
CA LEU A 142 12.81 -19.38 -8.01
C LEU A 142 13.90 -20.38 -8.41
N ARG A 143 13.63 -21.31 -9.34
CA ARG A 143 14.62 -22.27 -9.87
C ARG A 143 15.52 -21.65 -10.93
N ARG A 144 15.01 -20.74 -11.75
CA ARG A 144 15.80 -20.04 -12.76
C ARG A 144 16.62 -18.96 -12.05
N ARG A 145 17.96 -19.06 -12.04
CA ARG A 145 18.75 -17.84 -11.83
C ARG A 145 18.42 -16.90 -12.97
N VAL A 146 17.71 -15.82 -12.69
CA VAL A 146 17.74 -14.63 -13.54
C VAL A 146 19.15 -14.05 -13.38
N ASP A 147 20.11 -14.69 -14.04
CA ASP A 147 21.41 -14.10 -14.32
C ASP A 147 21.13 -13.11 -15.44
N ILE A 148 20.80 -11.87 -15.07
CA ILE A 148 20.82 -10.77 -16.03
C ILE A 148 22.28 -10.74 -16.50
N PRO A 149 22.58 -11.00 -17.78
CA PRO A 149 23.96 -10.98 -18.26
C PRO A 149 24.39 -9.51 -18.32
N ILE A 150 24.72 -8.94 -17.16
CA ILE A 150 25.32 -7.61 -17.05
C ILE A 150 26.78 -7.78 -17.45
N SER A 151 27.00 -7.85 -18.76
CA SER A 151 28.32 -7.93 -19.37
C SER A 151 29.08 -6.61 -19.16
N GLY A 152 30.32 -6.68 -18.68
CA GLY A 152 31.26 -5.54 -18.64
C GLY A 152 31.65 -5.01 -17.25
N VAL A 153 32.20 -3.79 -17.22
CA VAL A 153 32.83 -3.08 -16.07
C VAL A 153 31.96 -3.07 -14.81
N LEU A 154 30.63 -3.18 -14.95
CA LEU A 154 29.66 -3.28 -13.86
C LEU A 154 29.83 -4.55 -13.00
N ALA A 155 30.17 -5.69 -13.61
CA ALA A 155 30.34 -6.95 -12.90
C ALA A 155 31.65 -6.99 -12.07
N ARG A 156 32.67 -6.24 -12.51
CA ARG A 156 34.00 -6.22 -11.88
C ARG A 156 34.10 -5.24 -10.69
N THR A 157 33.18 -4.28 -10.63
CA THR A 157 33.34 -3.10 -9.78
C THR A 157 32.37 -3.13 -8.60
N ARG A 158 32.86 -3.51 -7.41
CA ARG A 158 32.04 -3.67 -6.20
C ARG A 158 31.32 -2.39 -5.74
N TRP A 159 31.91 -1.20 -5.95
CA TRP A 159 31.30 0.06 -5.51
C TRP A 159 30.02 0.42 -6.30
N LEU A 160 29.92 -0.01 -7.57
CA LEU A 160 28.71 0.18 -8.38
C LEU A 160 27.53 -0.61 -7.82
N TRP A 161 27.75 -1.83 -7.31
CA TRP A 161 26.70 -2.62 -6.66
C TRP A 161 26.20 -1.99 -5.36
N VAL A 162 27.10 -1.38 -4.59
CA VAL A 162 26.74 -0.63 -3.38
C VAL A 162 25.93 0.61 -3.75
N LEU A 163 26.34 1.35 -4.79
CA LEU A 163 25.63 2.52 -5.28
C LEU A 163 24.21 2.15 -5.75
N ILE A 164 24.07 1.10 -6.56
CA ILE A 164 22.77 0.63 -7.05
C ILE A 164 21.87 0.26 -5.87
N SER A 165 22.40 -0.50 -4.90
CA SER A 165 21.62 -0.87 -3.72
C SER A 165 21.21 0.37 -2.90
N ALA A 166 22.10 1.36 -2.74
CA ALA A 166 21.78 2.60 -2.04
C ALA A 166 20.67 3.39 -2.76
N VAL A 167 20.71 3.48 -4.08
CA VAL A 167 19.68 4.13 -4.90
C VAL A 167 18.34 3.40 -4.78
N GLU A 168 18.33 2.07 -4.82
CA GLU A 168 17.11 1.28 -4.65
C GLU A 168 16.44 1.54 -3.28
N TYR A 169 17.22 1.60 -2.20
CA TYR A 169 16.70 1.91 -0.87
C TYR A 169 16.19 3.36 -0.74
N LEU A 170 16.89 4.31 -1.37
CA LEU A 170 16.43 5.70 -1.41
C LEU A 170 15.09 5.82 -2.13
N ILE A 171 14.94 5.21 -3.31
CA ILE A 171 13.69 5.21 -4.07
C ILE A 171 12.56 4.55 -3.27
N ALA A 172 12.83 3.39 -2.66
CA ALA A 172 11.84 2.70 -1.84
C ALA A 172 11.39 3.55 -0.63
N SER A 173 12.33 4.22 0.04
CA SER A 173 12.01 5.12 1.15
C SER A 173 11.20 6.35 0.71
N ALA A 174 11.52 6.92 -0.46
CA ALA A 174 10.79 8.04 -1.03
C ALA A 174 9.34 7.63 -1.41
N ALA A 175 9.15 6.42 -1.93
CA ALA A 175 7.82 5.89 -2.23
C ALA A 175 6.97 5.71 -0.96
N ILE A 176 7.57 5.21 0.12
CA ILE A 176 6.90 5.10 1.43
C ILE A 176 6.52 6.50 1.95
N ALA A 177 7.45 7.46 1.90
CA ALA A 177 7.17 8.84 2.33
C ALA A 177 6.03 9.45 1.50
N ASN A 178 6.00 9.20 0.19
CA ASN A 178 4.92 9.64 -0.69
C ASN A 178 3.57 9.00 -0.31
N LEU A 179 3.54 7.71 0.01
CA LEU A 179 2.35 7.03 0.49
C LEU A 179 1.83 7.68 1.78
N PHE A 180 2.70 7.92 2.77
CA PHE A 180 2.30 8.58 4.02
C PHE A 180 1.83 10.03 3.81
N HIS A 181 2.45 10.76 2.89
CA HIS A 181 2.01 12.09 2.52
C HIS A 181 0.61 12.07 1.91
N LEU A 182 0.34 11.14 1.00
CA LEU A 182 -0.98 10.95 0.40
C LEU A 182 -2.03 10.55 1.46
N LEU A 183 -1.69 9.62 2.36
CA LEU A 183 -2.58 9.23 3.46
C LEU A 183 -2.90 10.42 4.38
N TYR A 184 -1.91 11.27 4.66
CA TYR A 184 -2.12 12.48 5.44
C TYR A 184 -3.10 13.43 4.74
N GLN A 185 -2.92 13.69 3.44
CA GLN A 185 -3.84 14.53 2.67
C GLN A 185 -5.25 13.94 2.65
N LEU A 186 -5.39 12.63 2.40
CA LEU A 186 -6.69 11.97 2.37
C LEU A 186 -7.38 11.97 3.75
N ALA A 187 -6.62 11.79 4.84
CA ALA A 187 -7.20 11.75 6.18
C ALA A 187 -7.61 13.14 6.68
N TYR A 188 -6.83 14.19 6.41
CA TYR A 188 -7.02 15.51 7.02
C TYR A 188 -7.60 16.58 6.10
N LEU A 189 -7.40 16.48 4.78
CA LEU A 189 -7.87 17.46 3.79
C LEU A 189 -9.09 16.98 2.98
N SER A 190 -9.41 15.68 3.05
CA SER A 190 -10.58 15.13 2.37
C SER A 190 -11.71 14.79 3.35
N VAL A 191 -12.93 15.08 2.95
CA VAL A 191 -14.14 14.71 3.69
C VAL A 191 -14.57 13.32 3.21
N SER A 192 -14.18 12.29 3.97
CA SER A 192 -14.53 10.90 3.65
C SER A 192 -15.59 10.34 4.60
N VAL A 193 -16.45 9.46 4.09
CA VAL A 193 -17.43 8.75 4.93
C VAL A 193 -16.74 7.97 6.04
N SER A 194 -15.55 7.41 5.81
CA SER A 194 -14.75 6.76 6.85
C SER A 194 -14.39 7.68 8.01
N ALA A 195 -14.16 8.97 7.75
CA ALA A 195 -13.86 9.94 8.79
C ALA A 195 -15.12 10.47 9.50
N ILE A 196 -16.30 10.34 8.90
CA ILE A 196 -17.56 10.85 9.47
C ILE A 196 -18.39 9.75 10.14
N ALA A 197 -18.48 8.57 9.52
CA ALA A 197 -19.40 7.50 9.88
C ALA A 197 -18.91 6.62 11.05
N ILE A 198 -17.60 6.53 11.24
CA ILE A 198 -17.02 5.65 12.26
C ILE A 198 -16.89 6.43 13.56
N ASN A 199 -17.90 6.31 14.43
CA ASN A 199 -17.82 6.80 15.79
C ASN A 199 -17.05 5.79 16.65
N SER A 200 -15.73 5.93 16.68
CA SER A 200 -14.84 5.09 17.49
C SER A 200 -14.71 5.56 18.94
N GLY A 201 -15.60 6.45 19.42
CA GLY A 201 -15.57 6.97 20.78
C GLY A 201 -14.29 7.75 21.08
N ALA A 202 -13.33 7.11 21.73
CA ALA A 202 -12.06 7.71 22.20
C ALA A 202 -10.97 7.82 21.12
N LEU A 203 -11.15 7.21 19.94
CA LEU A 203 -10.17 7.22 18.86
C LEU A 203 -10.46 8.33 17.87
N SER A 204 -9.40 9.03 17.42
CA SER A 204 -9.50 10.09 16.41
C SER A 204 -10.07 9.53 15.11
N GLN A 205 -11.12 10.16 14.56
CA GLN A 205 -11.84 9.74 13.34
C GLN A 205 -10.95 9.52 12.09
N THR A 206 -9.74 10.05 12.08
CA THR A 206 -8.79 9.92 10.97
C THR A 206 -7.94 8.64 11.01
N TYR A 207 -8.05 7.83 12.07
CA TYR A 207 -7.22 6.64 12.26
C TYR A 207 -7.52 5.48 11.30
N THR A 208 -8.72 5.41 10.70
CA THR A 208 -9.15 4.25 9.92
C THR A 208 -8.27 3.98 8.71
N LEU A 209 -7.87 5.02 7.96
CA LEU A 209 -7.00 4.87 6.79
C LEU A 209 -5.60 4.39 7.18
N PHE A 210 -5.05 4.94 8.26
CA PHE A 210 -3.76 4.50 8.80
C PHE A 210 -3.81 3.06 9.29
N LEU A 211 -4.90 2.66 9.97
CA LEU A 211 -5.11 1.27 10.37
C LEU A 211 -5.18 0.33 9.17
N TRP A 212 -5.83 0.74 8.08
CA TRP A 212 -5.96 -0.09 6.89
C TRP A 212 -4.58 -0.40 6.28
N VAL A 213 -3.70 0.61 6.20
CA VAL A 213 -2.32 0.42 5.74
C VAL A 213 -1.49 -0.38 6.74
N LEU A 214 -1.69 -0.16 8.04
CA LEU A 214 -1.04 -0.94 9.08
C LEU A 214 -1.47 -2.41 9.05
N LEU A 215 -2.70 -2.72 8.64
CA LEU A 215 -3.22 -4.07 8.46
C LEU A 215 -2.64 -4.79 7.24
N LEU A 216 -2.13 -4.06 6.24
CA LEU A 216 -1.42 -4.65 5.10
C LEU A 216 -0.06 -5.25 5.53
N VAL A 217 0.63 -4.65 6.50
CA VAL A 217 1.93 -5.14 6.99
C VAL A 217 1.87 -6.60 7.47
N PRO A 218 0.98 -6.99 8.40
CA PRO A 218 0.85 -8.38 8.82
C PRO A 218 0.33 -9.28 7.69
N ALA A 219 -0.51 -8.78 6.79
CA ALA A 219 -0.94 -9.55 5.62
C ALA A 219 0.26 -9.93 4.72
N TYR A 220 1.17 -8.99 4.45
CA TYR A 220 2.40 -9.24 3.72
C TYR A 220 3.34 -10.20 4.46
N LEU A 221 3.49 -10.05 5.78
CA LEU A 221 4.30 -10.96 6.59
C LEU A 221 3.75 -12.40 6.57
N LEU A 222 2.42 -12.56 6.69
CA LEU A 222 1.76 -13.86 6.60
C LEU A 222 1.91 -14.48 5.21
N GLY A 223 1.76 -13.68 4.15
CA GLY A 223 1.99 -14.11 2.76
C GLY A 223 3.42 -14.61 2.54
N PHE A 224 4.41 -13.85 3.01
CA PHE A 224 5.83 -14.26 2.97
C PHE A 224 6.07 -15.56 3.75
N TRP A 225 5.50 -15.67 4.94
CA TRP A 225 5.69 -16.85 5.79
C TRP A 225 5.05 -18.11 5.19
N ALA A 226 3.85 -17.98 4.62
CA ALA A 226 3.16 -19.08 3.92
C ALA A 226 3.97 -19.59 2.71
N LEU A 227 4.60 -18.68 1.96
CA LEU A 227 5.44 -19.06 0.82
C LEU A 227 6.76 -19.69 1.24
N LYS A 228 7.40 -19.18 2.29
CA LYS A 228 8.61 -19.78 2.86
C LYS A 228 8.38 -21.23 3.30
N MET A 229 7.19 -21.54 3.81
CA MET A 229 6.82 -22.91 4.18
C MET A 229 6.52 -23.81 2.97
N ARG A 230 5.98 -23.26 1.89
CA ARG A 230 5.67 -24.00 0.65
C ARG A 230 6.90 -24.26 -0.22
N TYR A 231 7.92 -23.42 -0.11
CA TYR A 231 9.17 -23.61 -0.84
C TYR A 231 9.97 -24.79 -0.27
N LYS A 232 9.92 -25.94 -0.95
CA LYS A 232 10.89 -27.03 -0.78
C LYS A 232 11.99 -26.88 -1.84
N PRO A 233 13.26 -26.67 -1.45
CA PRO A 233 14.36 -26.72 -2.41
C PRO A 233 14.36 -28.10 -3.07
N SER A 234 14.21 -28.17 -4.39
CA SER A 234 14.40 -29.45 -5.07
C SER A 234 15.90 -29.70 -5.18
N GLU A 235 16.36 -30.69 -4.42
CA GLU A 235 17.68 -31.27 -4.53
C GLU A 235 17.79 -32.10 -5.82
N GLN A 236 17.86 -31.46 -6.98
CA GLN A 236 18.33 -32.09 -8.22
C GLN A 236 18.87 -31.01 -9.16
N VAL A 237 20.20 -30.96 -9.30
CA VAL A 237 20.94 -31.19 -10.55
C VAL A 237 22.43 -30.98 -10.23
N GLY A 238 23.18 -32.07 -10.25
CA GLY A 238 24.62 -32.07 -9.99
C GLY A 238 25.27 -33.43 -10.19
N ASN A 239 25.02 -34.09 -11.32
CA ASN A 239 26.01 -35.04 -11.85
C ASN A 239 25.92 -35.12 -13.39
N PRO A 240 26.70 -34.31 -14.13
CA PRO A 240 26.64 -34.23 -15.59
C PRO A 240 27.42 -35.34 -16.31
N THR A 241 27.56 -36.55 -15.74
CA THR A 241 28.49 -37.57 -16.27
C THR A 241 27.86 -38.91 -16.67
N ARG A 242 26.54 -39.02 -16.85
CA ARG A 242 25.91 -40.33 -17.17
C ARG A 242 25.10 -40.47 -18.46
N SER A 243 24.95 -39.45 -19.30
CA SER A 243 24.17 -39.59 -20.55
C SER A 243 25.00 -39.76 -21.84
N LEU A 244 26.34 -39.76 -21.77
CA LEU A 244 27.22 -40.00 -22.94
C LEU A 244 27.82 -41.41 -22.99
N GLN A 245 27.12 -42.43 -22.49
CA GLN A 245 27.56 -43.84 -22.58
C GLN A 245 26.51 -44.83 -23.10
N SER A 246 25.42 -44.36 -23.73
CA SER A 246 24.44 -45.23 -24.42
C SER A 246 24.53 -45.08 -25.94
N GLY A 247 25.75 -45.19 -26.47
CA GLY A 247 26.03 -45.03 -27.90
C GLY A 247 27.31 -45.73 -28.33
N SER A 248 27.43 -47.04 -28.11
CA SER A 248 28.27 -47.94 -28.92
C SER A 248 28.13 -49.40 -28.47
N ARG A 249 28.14 -50.32 -29.46
CA ARG A 249 27.90 -51.79 -29.45
C ARG A 249 26.46 -52.19 -29.78
N GLY A 250 26.17 -52.83 -30.91
CA GLY A 250 27.02 -53.30 -31.99
C GLY A 250 26.15 -53.85 -33.12
N TYR A 251 26.62 -53.68 -34.35
CA TYR A 251 26.13 -54.36 -35.54
C TYR A 251 27.36 -54.88 -36.28
N THR A 252 27.39 -56.19 -36.53
CA THR A 252 28.05 -56.90 -37.65
C THR A 252 28.18 -58.38 -37.27
N PRO A 253 28.20 -59.29 -38.25
CA PRO A 253 27.23 -59.58 -39.30
C PRO A 253 26.40 -60.83 -38.99
#